data_AF-A0A694RKB3-F1
#
_entry.id   AF-A0A694RKB3-F1
#
_cell.length_a   1.000
_cell.length_b   1.000
_cell.length_c   1.000
_cell.angle_alpha   90.00
_cell.angle_beta   90.00
_cell.angle_gamma   90.00
#
_symmetry.space_group_name_H-M   'P 1'
#
loop_
_entity.id
_entity.type
_entity.pdbx_description
1 polymer ?
#
loop_
_entity_poly.entity_id
_entity_poly.type
_entity_poly.pdbx_seq_one_letter_code
_entity_poly.pdbx_strand_id
1 'polypeptide(L)'
;MHNSAVERVKNQLAYKLGQAMIDYKHNGGGYGSLLINLYKIKKQHEKEERIYKETIQIFPQLQYPDLNTCPDYAQSLKYQFHLSYLLGEALLKAYNTWYKCGGFLLSKNIKKANKDYQSFQEIFKQFDIFNSSLLLGFIENKALFLKEFSRIKKLLKTHQDYKAILDNIFNNFNYVLENFDLIEAWLLSDDFKQRYKEQNHPYPSLLNPKKLNDYNEPLNYSNIPVELAWQVNLPLPDNYKLVLAYRLASGTGMLGRLFNEVLDRPIVGFWAFGAYENYKYTYSFLSQNHNKTCTVGVCSGILDAMADKFVYLISKKVPIMAVVRDPLETVLTWVNHRGNSAKNYFHIRLNLTHDFKKNMMSRIIFNGAECIDGQWHYTDSSYPMVETAIFYMYKCCLLDEYILPFVQRNFIVHYYDLTLFIPKNIVETVKELCTRFDLQYNQQKLDKLSLELAHGSRNLYVWTLPYILYCHPYDKENKNIDDDSSLSKAGGFHLILVKENFKHYFSNYCDITSKIIPDFDYENLKIYTYENEYHLLHKDKELFEKSQAYMKNIIFFLKRMEKKFSTRLLNMEQLLAYMSTQEQLQTWFKESFIKDITHIKQHRPDIVASWKHSQKFARISQVK
;
A
#
# COMPACT_ATOMS: atom_id res chain seq x y z
N MET A 1 29.76 -1.51 37.62
CA MET A 1 28.45 -0.85 37.81
C MET A 1 27.39 -1.73 37.23
N HIS A 2 26.30 -1.97 37.97
CA HIS A 2 25.22 -2.88 37.57
C HIS A 2 24.57 -2.40 36.27
N ASN A 3 25.05 -2.94 35.15
CA ASN A 3 24.48 -2.73 33.82
C ASN A 3 23.25 -3.65 33.59
N SER A 4 22.63 -4.09 34.70
CA SER A 4 21.48 -4.99 34.72
C SER A 4 20.22 -4.23 35.16
N ALA A 5 19.23 -4.17 34.28
CA ALA A 5 17.91 -3.69 34.59
C ALA A 5 17.18 -4.61 35.59
N VAL A 6 17.40 -5.93 35.53
CA VAL A 6 16.78 -6.88 36.47
C VAL A 6 17.19 -6.58 37.90
N GLU A 7 18.49 -6.39 38.15
CA GLU A 7 18.99 -6.05 39.50
C GLU A 7 18.44 -4.71 39.96
N ARG A 8 18.38 -3.71 39.07
CA ARG A 8 17.84 -2.38 39.38
C ARG A 8 16.35 -2.43 39.72
N VAL A 9 15.53 -3.21 39.01
CA VAL A 9 14.10 -3.40 39.32
C VAL A 9 13.93 -4.14 40.66
N LYS A 10 14.73 -5.18 40.91
CA LYS A 10 14.72 -5.89 42.22
C LYS A 10 15.21 -5.03 43.38
N ASN A 11 16.07 -4.04 43.10
CA ASN A 11 16.59 -3.11 44.10
C ASN A 11 15.56 -2.03 44.48
N GLN A 12 14.44 -1.90 43.78
CA GLN A 12 13.38 -0.96 44.15
C GLN A 12 12.77 -1.30 45.51
N LEU A 13 12.41 -0.27 46.28
CA LEU A 13 11.86 -0.43 47.62
C LEU A 13 10.65 -1.36 47.66
N ALA A 14 9.72 -1.22 46.71
CA ALA A 14 8.54 -2.09 46.61
C ALA A 14 8.95 -3.58 46.53
N TYR A 15 9.84 -3.92 45.60
CA TYR A 15 10.30 -5.30 45.44
C TYR A 15 10.97 -5.83 46.72
N LYS A 16 11.89 -5.06 47.32
CA LYS A 16 12.59 -5.45 48.57
C LYS A 16 11.60 -5.71 49.71
N LEU A 17 10.62 -4.83 49.90
CA LEU A 17 9.62 -4.96 50.96
C LEU A 17 8.71 -6.17 50.75
N GLY A 18 8.21 -6.38 49.54
CA GLY A 18 7.35 -7.54 49.28
C GLY A 18 8.12 -8.86 49.26
N GLN A 19 9.40 -8.87 48.87
CA GLN A 19 10.26 -10.05 49.02
C GLN A 19 10.40 -10.44 50.49
N ALA A 20 10.66 -9.47 51.38
CA ALA A 20 10.71 -9.72 52.82
C ALA A 20 9.39 -10.25 53.38
N MET A 21 8.24 -9.84 52.82
CA MET A 21 6.92 -10.40 53.19
C MET A 21 6.76 -11.86 52.74
N ILE A 22 7.26 -12.22 51.56
CA ILE A 22 7.25 -13.60 51.05
C ILE A 22 8.16 -14.47 51.92
N ASP A 23 9.39 -14.04 52.16
CA ASP A 23 10.38 -14.78 52.94
C ASP A 23 9.89 -15.02 54.38
N TYR A 24 9.22 -14.04 54.98
CA TYR A 24 8.60 -14.18 56.30
C TYR A 24 7.46 -15.22 56.33
N LYS A 25 6.65 -15.30 55.26
CA LYS A 25 5.60 -16.33 55.13
C LYS A 25 6.19 -17.74 55.08
N HIS A 26 7.41 -17.90 54.55
CA HIS A 26 8.10 -19.19 54.47
C HIS A 26 8.87 -19.55 55.75
N ASN A 27 9.44 -18.57 56.46
CA ASN A 27 10.38 -18.82 57.56
C ASN A 27 9.81 -18.61 58.97
N GLY A 28 8.65 -17.96 59.14
CA GLY A 28 8.04 -17.69 60.46
C GLY A 28 8.81 -16.68 61.33
N GLY A 29 8.18 -16.12 62.39
CA GLY A 29 8.89 -15.21 63.31
C GLY A 29 8.07 -14.17 64.11
N GLY A 30 6.73 -14.18 64.05
CA GLY A 30 5.87 -13.22 64.77
C GLY A 30 5.81 -11.81 64.14
N TYR A 31 4.63 -11.18 64.13
CA TYR A 31 4.37 -9.94 63.38
C TYR A 31 5.32 -8.77 63.73
N GLY A 32 5.81 -8.71 64.97
CA GLY A 32 6.77 -7.69 65.40
C GLY A 32 8.13 -7.76 64.69
N SER A 33 8.64 -8.97 64.41
CA SER A 33 9.94 -9.13 63.74
C SER A 33 9.88 -8.72 62.26
N LEU A 34 8.75 -9.00 61.58
CA LEU A 34 8.49 -8.53 60.23
C LEU A 34 8.48 -7.00 60.15
N LEU A 35 7.79 -6.32 61.07
CA LEU A 35 7.72 -4.86 61.08
C LEU A 35 9.10 -4.23 61.28
N ILE A 36 9.92 -4.78 62.18
CA ILE A 36 11.30 -4.34 62.39
C ILE A 36 12.14 -4.55 61.13
N ASN A 37 11.99 -5.69 60.45
CA ASN A 37 12.72 -5.98 59.22
C ASN A 37 12.32 -5.04 58.08
N LEU A 38 11.02 -4.82 57.86
CA LEU A 38 10.51 -3.89 56.84
C LEU A 38 11.00 -2.45 57.10
N TYR A 39 11.03 -2.02 58.35
CA TYR A 39 11.59 -0.72 58.74
C TYR A 39 13.08 -0.61 58.43
N LYS A 40 13.87 -1.65 58.78
CA LYS A 40 15.31 -1.71 58.47
C LYS A 40 15.56 -1.63 56.96
N ILE A 41 14.81 -2.40 56.16
CA ILE A 41 14.91 -2.40 54.70
C ILE A 41 14.64 -0.99 54.14
N LYS A 42 13.56 -0.34 54.59
CA LYS A 42 13.22 1.02 54.16
C LYS A 42 14.34 2.01 54.49
N LYS A 43 14.78 2.04 55.75
CA LYS A 43 15.83 2.96 56.21
C LYS A 43 17.15 2.74 55.46
N GLN A 44 17.50 1.48 55.19
CA GLN A 44 18.69 1.13 54.44
C GLN A 44 18.58 1.56 52.97
N HIS A 45 17.43 1.35 52.32
CA HIS A 45 17.20 1.78 50.95
C HIS A 45 17.27 3.32 50.81
N GLU A 46 16.66 4.06 51.73
CA GLU A 46 16.72 5.54 51.75
C GLU A 46 18.17 6.05 51.92
N LYS A 47 18.97 5.37 52.75
CA LYS A 47 20.40 5.67 52.93
C LYS A 47 21.18 5.41 51.64
N GLU A 48 20.97 4.26 51.01
CA GLU A 48 21.61 3.88 49.73
C GLU A 48 21.25 4.88 48.63
N GLU A 49 19.99 5.28 48.53
CA GLU A 49 19.52 6.24 47.52
C GLU A 49 20.12 7.63 47.74
N ARG A 50 20.23 8.08 48.99
CA ARG A 50 20.87 9.37 49.32
C ARG A 50 22.36 9.37 48.95
N ILE A 51 23.10 8.33 49.36
CA ILE A 51 24.52 8.18 49.03
C ILE A 51 24.70 8.18 47.51
N TYR A 52 23.83 7.47 46.78
CA TYR A 52 23.89 7.45 45.32
C TYR A 52 23.66 8.84 44.71
N LYS A 53 22.63 9.57 45.14
CA LYS A 53 22.33 10.95 44.67
C LYS A 53 23.48 11.92 44.93
N GLU A 54 24.11 11.86 46.11
CA GLU A 54 25.28 12.67 46.45
C GLU A 54 26.50 12.28 45.59
N THR A 55 26.69 10.98 45.35
CA THR A 55 27.81 10.45 44.55
C THR A 55 27.71 10.89 43.07
N ILE A 56 26.54 10.84 42.46
CA ILE A 56 26.36 11.25 41.04
C ILE A 56 26.43 12.77 40.85
N GLN A 57 26.16 13.58 41.89
CA GLN A 57 26.37 15.02 41.84
C GLN A 57 27.87 15.36 41.76
N ILE A 58 28.70 14.60 42.46
CA ILE A 58 30.17 14.77 42.46
C ILE A 58 30.79 14.12 41.21
N PHE A 59 30.26 12.98 40.79
CA PHE A 59 30.76 12.19 39.66
C PHE A 59 29.63 11.84 38.69
N PRO A 60 29.24 12.77 37.77
CA PRO A 60 28.16 12.54 36.82
C PRO A 60 28.33 11.29 35.95
N GLN A 61 29.57 10.88 35.68
CA GLN A 61 29.89 9.65 34.92
C GLN A 61 29.45 8.35 35.63
N LEU A 62 29.12 8.41 36.93
CA LEU A 62 28.60 7.28 37.72
C LEU A 62 27.07 7.18 37.66
N GLN A 63 26.40 8.10 36.95
CA GLN A 63 24.97 8.04 36.72
C GLN A 63 24.62 6.76 35.95
N TYR A 64 23.60 6.05 36.42
CA TYR A 64 23.15 4.86 35.71
C TYR A 64 22.59 5.25 34.36
N PRO A 65 22.85 4.45 33.31
CA PRO A 65 22.18 4.65 32.05
C PRO A 65 20.67 4.40 32.22
N ASP A 66 19.87 4.83 31.25
CA ASP A 66 18.44 4.57 31.29
C ASP A 66 18.16 3.07 31.34
N LEU A 67 17.08 2.68 32.04
CA LEU A 67 16.74 1.27 32.23
C LEU A 67 16.57 0.54 30.89
N ASN A 68 16.05 1.22 29.86
CA ASN A 68 15.79 0.69 28.53
C ASN A 68 17.06 0.43 27.70
N THR A 69 18.21 0.99 28.08
CA THR A 69 19.49 0.74 27.39
C THR A 69 20.25 -0.46 27.95
N CYS A 70 19.78 -1.06 29.04
CA CYS A 70 20.40 -2.27 29.61
C CYS A 70 20.08 -3.51 28.76
N PRO A 71 21.04 -4.43 28.51
CA PRO A 71 20.82 -5.63 27.68
C PRO A 71 19.70 -6.57 28.17
N ASP A 72 19.44 -6.58 29.48
CA ASP A 72 18.43 -7.42 30.14
C ASP A 72 17.12 -6.66 30.44
N TYR A 73 16.91 -5.47 29.85
CA TYR A 73 15.72 -4.65 30.10
C TYR A 73 14.42 -5.41 29.88
N ALA A 74 14.28 -6.14 28.76
CA ALA A 74 13.08 -6.93 28.46
C ALA A 74 12.79 -7.99 29.53
N GLN A 75 13.82 -8.58 30.16
CA GLN A 75 13.65 -9.54 31.24
C GLN A 75 13.21 -8.85 32.55
N SER A 76 13.69 -7.63 32.80
CA SER A 76 13.35 -6.85 33.99
C SER A 76 11.85 -6.52 34.08
N LEU A 77 11.19 -6.36 32.94
CA LEU A 77 9.76 -6.03 32.82
C LEU A 77 8.86 -7.05 33.54
N LYS A 78 9.21 -8.35 33.51
CA LYS A 78 8.45 -9.42 34.18
C LYS A 78 8.33 -9.20 35.69
N TYR A 79 9.33 -8.58 36.30
CA TYR A 79 9.38 -8.38 37.74
C TYR A 79 8.40 -7.32 38.24
N GLN A 80 7.88 -6.44 37.37
CA GLN A 80 6.85 -5.47 37.75
C GLN A 80 5.46 -6.11 38.00
N PHE A 81 5.25 -7.32 37.47
CA PHE A 81 4.07 -8.16 37.72
C PHE A 81 4.38 -9.33 38.68
N HIS A 82 5.58 -9.37 39.26
CA HIS A 82 5.96 -10.38 40.23
C HIS A 82 5.25 -10.15 41.57
N LEU A 83 4.97 -11.23 42.29
CA LEU A 83 4.27 -11.16 43.58
C LEU A 83 4.98 -10.23 44.58
N SER A 84 6.31 -10.29 44.67
CA SER A 84 7.11 -9.39 45.53
C SER A 84 6.84 -7.92 45.22
N TYR A 85 6.71 -7.56 43.94
CA TYR A 85 6.47 -6.18 43.54
C TYR A 85 5.07 -5.71 43.95
N LEU A 86 4.04 -6.52 43.64
CA LEU A 86 2.64 -6.22 43.94
C LEU A 86 2.37 -6.13 45.45
N LEU A 87 2.99 -6.99 46.25
CA LEU A 87 2.90 -6.95 47.71
C LEU A 87 3.58 -5.70 48.27
N GLY A 88 4.74 -5.34 47.73
CA GLY A 88 5.44 -4.10 48.08
C GLY A 88 4.64 -2.84 47.80
N GLU A 89 4.04 -2.75 46.61
CA GLU A 89 3.15 -1.64 46.24
C GLU A 89 1.94 -1.56 47.18
N ALA A 90 1.32 -2.69 47.51
CA ALA A 90 0.22 -2.76 48.46
C ALA A 90 0.62 -2.27 49.86
N LEU A 91 1.82 -2.61 50.32
CA LEU A 91 2.37 -2.19 51.61
C LEU A 91 2.67 -0.68 51.63
N LEU A 92 3.35 -0.17 50.61
CA LEU A 92 3.67 1.26 50.49
C LEU A 92 2.40 2.10 50.43
N LYS A 93 1.38 1.66 49.69
CA LYS A 93 0.08 2.34 49.61
C LYS A 93 -0.64 2.36 50.96
N ALA A 94 -0.61 1.25 51.71
CA ALA A 94 -1.20 1.17 53.04
C ALA A 94 -0.47 2.06 54.05
N TYR A 95 0.87 2.09 53.99
CA TYR A 95 1.70 2.95 54.83
C TYR A 95 1.40 4.44 54.59
N ASN A 96 1.31 4.86 53.33
CA ASN A 96 1.00 6.24 52.97
C ASN A 96 -0.44 6.66 53.28
N THR A 97 -1.33 5.71 53.60
CA THR A 97 -2.74 5.96 53.95
C THR A 97 -3.09 5.49 55.37
N TRP A 98 -2.08 5.32 56.23
CA TRP A 98 -2.25 4.77 57.57
C TRP A 98 -3.27 5.56 58.42
N TYR A 99 -3.30 6.89 58.26
CA TYR A 99 -4.23 7.83 58.92
C TYR A 99 -5.69 7.70 58.46
N LYS A 100 -5.99 6.91 57.42
CA LYS A 100 -7.35 6.58 56.92
C LYS A 100 -7.72 5.12 57.16
N CYS A 101 -7.34 4.54 58.30
CA CYS A 101 -7.51 3.12 58.61
C CYS A 101 -6.73 2.16 57.68
N GLY A 102 -5.52 2.55 57.25
CA GLY A 102 -4.68 1.80 56.29
C GLY A 102 -4.36 0.35 56.69
N GLY A 103 -4.38 0.01 57.99
CA GLY A 103 -4.15 -1.36 58.49
C GLY A 103 -5.25 -2.36 58.08
N PHE A 104 -6.52 -1.96 58.10
CA PHE A 104 -7.62 -2.81 57.62
C PHE A 104 -7.56 -3.00 56.10
N LEU A 105 -7.18 -1.93 55.38
CA LEU A 105 -6.98 -1.94 53.93
C LEU A 105 -5.80 -2.83 53.49
N LEU A 106 -4.75 -2.97 54.31
CA LEU A 106 -3.57 -3.77 54.00
C LEU A 106 -3.91 -5.25 53.80
N SER A 107 -4.67 -5.85 54.71
CA SER A 107 -5.07 -7.27 54.60
C SER A 107 -5.87 -7.55 53.32
N LYS A 108 -6.78 -6.63 52.95
CA LYS A 108 -7.56 -6.67 51.71
C LYS A 108 -6.68 -6.50 50.49
N ASN A 109 -5.72 -5.57 50.51
CA ASN A 109 -4.80 -5.31 49.41
C ASN A 109 -3.82 -6.47 49.20
N ILE A 110 -3.36 -7.14 50.26
CA ILE A 110 -2.54 -8.36 50.16
C ILE A 110 -3.34 -9.50 49.54
N LYS A 111 -4.59 -9.73 49.97
CA LYS A 111 -5.46 -10.74 49.34
C LYS A 111 -5.67 -10.44 47.85
N LYS A 112 -5.90 -9.17 47.50
CA LYS A 112 -6.03 -8.72 46.12
C LYS A 112 -4.75 -8.97 45.32
N ALA A 113 -3.58 -8.55 45.82
CA ALA A 113 -2.29 -8.73 45.14
C ALA A 113 -1.97 -10.20 44.85
N ASN A 114 -2.30 -11.12 45.77
CA ASN A 114 -2.14 -12.57 45.54
C ASN A 114 -3.06 -13.08 44.42
N LYS A 115 -4.33 -12.66 44.42
CA LYS A 115 -5.31 -13.05 43.39
C LYS A 115 -4.96 -12.48 42.01
N ASP A 116 -4.53 -11.22 41.98
CA ASP A 116 -4.09 -10.52 40.79
C ASP A 116 -2.85 -11.20 40.21
N TYR A 117 -1.84 -11.49 41.04
CA TYR A 117 -0.64 -12.24 40.64
C TYR A 117 -0.98 -13.59 39.98
N GLN A 118 -1.80 -14.41 40.63
CA GLN A 118 -2.22 -15.71 40.07
C GLN A 118 -2.91 -15.54 38.72
N SER A 119 -3.75 -14.51 38.60
CA SER A 119 -4.48 -14.24 37.35
C SER A 119 -3.56 -13.70 36.25
N PHE A 120 -2.56 -12.88 36.56
CA PHE A 120 -1.56 -12.45 35.57
C PHE A 120 -0.76 -13.64 35.07
N GLN A 121 -0.29 -14.51 35.97
CA GLN A 121 0.44 -15.72 35.58
C GLN A 121 -0.39 -16.62 34.67
N GLU A 122 -1.68 -16.78 34.96
CA GLU A 122 -2.62 -17.55 34.11
C GLU A 122 -2.71 -16.95 32.70
N ILE A 123 -3.05 -15.66 32.58
CA ILE A 123 -3.24 -15.00 31.27
C ILE A 123 -1.93 -14.89 30.51
N PHE A 124 -0.85 -14.45 31.16
CA PHE A 124 0.42 -14.21 30.49
C PHE A 124 1.04 -15.51 30.00
N LYS A 125 0.78 -16.63 30.68
CA LYS A 125 1.14 -17.96 30.19
C LYS A 125 0.21 -18.43 29.07
N GLN A 126 -1.11 -18.23 29.21
CA GLN A 126 -2.10 -18.67 28.23
C GLN A 126 -1.88 -18.02 26.85
N PHE A 127 -1.50 -16.74 26.82
CA PHE A 127 -1.31 -15.97 25.59
C PHE A 127 0.17 -15.66 25.28
N ASP A 128 1.12 -16.37 25.93
CA ASP A 128 2.57 -16.23 25.74
C ASP A 128 3.12 -14.79 25.83
N ILE A 129 2.49 -13.95 26.65
CA ILE A 129 2.80 -12.51 26.76
C ILE A 129 4.23 -12.30 27.29
N PHE A 130 4.73 -13.20 28.15
CA PHE A 130 6.07 -13.10 28.73
C PHE A 130 7.22 -13.17 27.71
N ASN A 131 7.00 -13.70 26.52
CA ASN A 131 8.05 -13.86 25.51
C ASN A 131 7.89 -12.89 24.33
N SER A 132 6.94 -11.95 24.44
CA SER A 132 6.58 -11.02 23.38
C SER A 132 7.06 -9.59 23.70
N SER A 133 7.27 -8.78 22.66
CA SER A 133 7.49 -7.32 22.77
C SER A 133 6.30 -6.58 23.40
N LEU A 134 5.15 -7.25 23.55
CA LEU A 134 3.90 -6.70 24.08
C LEU A 134 4.01 -6.32 25.56
N LEU A 135 4.88 -6.98 26.32
CA LEU A 135 5.03 -6.79 27.77
C LEU A 135 5.35 -5.33 28.14
N LEU A 136 5.98 -4.57 27.24
CA LEU A 136 6.26 -3.15 27.40
C LEU A 136 4.96 -2.32 27.47
N GLY A 137 4.01 -2.55 26.56
CA GLY A 137 2.72 -1.83 26.54
C GLY A 137 1.87 -2.08 27.79
N PHE A 138 1.91 -3.32 28.33
CA PHE A 138 1.28 -3.63 29.62
C PHE A 138 1.89 -2.85 30.78
N ILE A 139 3.16 -2.48 30.70
CA ILE A 139 3.88 -1.75 31.76
C ILE A 139 3.62 -0.26 31.67
N GLU A 140 3.73 0.31 30.47
CA GLU A 140 3.40 1.73 30.22
C GLU A 140 2.00 2.06 30.72
N ASN A 141 1.06 1.13 30.54
CA ASN A 141 -0.33 1.28 30.95
C ASN A 141 -0.72 0.42 32.17
N LYS A 142 0.25 0.05 33.02
CA LYS A 142 0.03 -0.86 34.17
C LYS A 142 -1.14 -0.44 35.04
N ALA A 143 -1.29 0.86 35.34
CA ALA A 143 -2.38 1.35 36.19
C ALA A 143 -3.77 1.12 35.56
N LEU A 144 -3.94 1.43 34.28
CA LEU A 144 -5.18 1.21 33.52
C LEU A 144 -5.46 -0.29 33.36
N PHE A 145 -4.43 -1.06 33.00
CA PHE A 145 -4.52 -2.51 32.90
C PHE A 145 -5.00 -3.15 34.21
N LEU A 146 -4.39 -2.78 35.35
CA LEU A 146 -4.78 -3.29 36.67
C LEU A 146 -6.20 -2.89 37.06
N LYS A 147 -6.66 -1.71 36.63
CA LYS A 147 -8.02 -1.22 36.88
C LYS A 147 -9.05 -2.06 36.13
N GLU A 148 -8.81 -2.31 34.84
CA GLU A 148 -9.76 -3.00 33.95
C GLU A 148 -9.48 -4.51 33.83
N PHE A 149 -8.52 -5.04 34.60
CA PHE A 149 -7.99 -6.39 34.44
C PHE A 149 -9.06 -7.49 34.39
N SER A 150 -10.06 -7.43 35.29
CA SER A 150 -11.12 -8.44 35.31
C SER A 150 -11.97 -8.45 34.05
N ARG A 151 -12.19 -7.27 33.46
CA ARG A 151 -12.93 -7.09 32.20
C ARG A 151 -12.10 -7.54 31.01
N ILE A 152 -10.83 -7.14 30.98
CA ILE A 152 -9.85 -7.60 29.97
C ILE A 152 -9.74 -9.13 29.99
N LYS A 153 -9.61 -9.75 31.18
CA LYS A 153 -9.58 -11.21 31.32
C LYS A 153 -10.83 -11.87 30.73
N LYS A 154 -12.02 -11.31 30.99
CA LYS A 154 -13.28 -11.81 30.45
C LYS A 154 -13.31 -11.68 28.92
N LEU A 155 -12.91 -10.53 28.39
CA LEU A 155 -12.84 -10.27 26.95
C LEU A 155 -11.89 -11.26 26.25
N LEU A 156 -10.66 -11.40 26.74
CA LEU A 156 -9.67 -12.33 26.17
C LEU A 156 -10.16 -13.79 26.22
N LYS A 157 -10.81 -14.21 27.31
CA LYS A 157 -11.43 -15.55 27.40
C LYS A 157 -12.59 -15.73 26.42
N THR A 158 -13.39 -14.68 26.19
CA THR A 158 -14.52 -14.71 25.26
C THR A 158 -14.07 -14.92 23.81
N HIS A 159 -12.87 -14.44 23.47
CA HIS A 159 -12.29 -14.57 22.12
C HIS A 159 -11.08 -15.52 22.07
N GLN A 160 -10.91 -16.40 23.06
CA GLN A 160 -9.74 -17.30 23.14
C GLN A 160 -9.59 -18.23 21.93
N ASP A 161 -10.70 -18.51 21.24
CA ASP A 161 -10.84 -19.34 20.05
C ASP A 161 -10.62 -18.55 18.74
N TYR A 162 -10.48 -17.23 18.81
CA TYR A 162 -10.38 -16.36 17.64
C TYR A 162 -9.04 -15.61 17.61
N LYS A 163 -8.01 -16.30 17.13
CA LYS A 163 -6.63 -15.79 17.14
C LYS A 163 -6.47 -14.41 16.50
N ALA A 164 -7.13 -14.15 15.38
CA ALA A 164 -6.98 -12.89 14.65
C ALA A 164 -7.38 -11.65 15.47
N ILE A 165 -8.44 -11.72 16.29
CA ILE A 165 -8.81 -10.59 17.16
C ILE A 165 -7.87 -10.46 18.35
N LEU A 166 -7.38 -11.58 18.90
CA LEU A 166 -6.38 -11.56 19.98
C LEU A 166 -5.09 -10.89 19.51
N ASP A 167 -4.58 -11.28 18.35
CA ASP A 167 -3.39 -10.68 17.74
C ASP A 167 -3.61 -9.17 17.51
N ASN A 168 -4.81 -8.76 17.05
CA ASN A 168 -5.15 -7.35 16.87
C ASN A 168 -5.21 -6.57 18.21
N ILE A 169 -5.82 -7.15 19.25
CA ILE A 169 -5.87 -6.55 20.61
C ILE A 169 -4.46 -6.34 21.15
N PHE A 170 -3.61 -7.36 21.05
CA PHE A 170 -2.28 -7.31 21.61
C PHE A 170 -1.37 -6.34 20.86
N ASN A 171 -1.37 -6.38 19.52
CA ASN A 171 -0.57 -5.46 18.71
C ASN A 171 -0.95 -3.99 18.90
N ASN A 172 -2.18 -3.71 19.35
CA ASN A 172 -2.71 -2.37 19.58
C ASN A 172 -3.08 -2.13 21.06
N PHE A 173 -2.40 -2.80 21.99
CA PHE A 173 -2.85 -2.88 23.38
C PHE A 173 -2.97 -1.52 24.09
N ASN A 174 -2.03 -0.60 23.85
CA ASN A 174 -2.08 0.75 24.42
C ASN A 174 -3.37 1.47 23.99
N TYR A 175 -3.68 1.45 22.69
CA TYR A 175 -4.91 2.03 22.15
C TYR A 175 -6.17 1.34 22.70
N VAL A 176 -6.11 0.01 22.88
CA VAL A 176 -7.21 -0.77 23.48
C VAL A 176 -7.50 -0.30 24.90
N LEU A 177 -6.49 -0.06 25.72
CA LEU A 177 -6.67 0.38 27.11
C LEU A 177 -7.21 1.80 27.21
N GLU A 178 -6.74 2.71 26.34
CA GLU A 178 -7.22 4.09 26.29
C GLU A 178 -8.69 4.18 25.87
N ASN A 179 -9.17 3.23 25.06
CA ASN A 179 -10.53 3.20 24.50
C ASN A 179 -11.34 1.98 24.94
N PHE A 180 -11.01 1.42 26.12
CA PHE A 180 -11.46 0.08 26.51
C PHE A 180 -12.98 -0.08 26.59
N ASP A 181 -13.70 0.91 27.13
CA ASP A 181 -15.16 0.81 27.26
C ASP A 181 -15.86 0.68 25.89
N LEU A 182 -15.39 1.44 24.89
CA LEU A 182 -15.91 1.40 23.53
C LEU A 182 -15.59 0.08 22.84
N ILE A 183 -14.33 -0.38 22.98
CA ILE A 183 -13.84 -1.60 22.33
C ILE A 183 -14.48 -2.84 22.98
N GLU A 184 -14.58 -2.91 24.30
CA GLU A 184 -15.23 -4.03 24.98
C GLU A 184 -16.71 -4.13 24.58
N ALA A 185 -17.44 -3.00 24.58
CA ALA A 185 -18.84 -2.99 24.16
C ALA A 185 -19.03 -3.48 22.73
N TRP A 186 -18.12 -3.11 21.83
CA TRP A 186 -18.12 -3.58 20.44
C TRP A 186 -17.80 -5.07 20.31
N LEU A 187 -16.69 -5.53 20.89
CA LEU A 187 -16.22 -6.91 20.73
C LEU A 187 -17.14 -7.94 21.41
N LEU A 188 -17.88 -7.53 22.44
CA LEU A 188 -18.90 -8.37 23.08
C LEU A 188 -20.29 -8.30 22.40
N SER A 189 -20.45 -7.51 21.33
CA SER A 189 -21.75 -7.35 20.65
C SER A 189 -22.07 -8.52 19.71
N ASP A 190 -23.37 -8.75 19.49
CA ASP A 190 -23.85 -9.72 18.51
C ASP A 190 -23.46 -9.34 17.08
N ASP A 191 -23.39 -8.04 16.76
CA ASP A 191 -22.98 -7.57 15.43
C ASP A 191 -21.51 -7.92 15.15
N PHE A 192 -20.60 -7.75 16.12
CA PHE A 192 -19.21 -8.22 15.98
C PHE A 192 -19.14 -9.74 15.79
N LYS A 193 -19.91 -10.49 16.58
CA LYS A 193 -19.94 -11.95 16.51
C LYS A 193 -20.37 -12.42 15.12
N GLN A 194 -21.48 -11.91 14.58
CA GLN A 194 -22.00 -12.29 13.27
C GLN A 194 -21.08 -11.85 12.12
N ARG A 195 -20.53 -10.64 12.21
CA ARG A 195 -19.71 -10.05 11.14
C ARG A 195 -18.32 -10.67 11.05
N TYR A 196 -17.71 -10.99 12.19
CA TYR A 196 -16.30 -11.37 12.25
C TYR A 196 -16.08 -12.76 12.84
N LYS A 197 -16.63 -13.04 14.02
CA LYS A 197 -16.31 -14.27 14.77
C LYS A 197 -16.86 -15.53 14.09
N GLU A 198 -18.14 -15.55 13.72
CA GLU A 198 -18.80 -16.72 13.13
C GLU A 198 -18.20 -17.11 11.77
N GLN A 199 -17.68 -16.14 11.02
CA GLN A 199 -17.01 -16.35 9.73
C GLN A 199 -15.50 -16.57 9.86
N ASN A 200 -14.96 -16.58 11.08
CA ASN A 200 -13.51 -16.61 11.36
C ASN A 200 -12.73 -15.61 10.49
N HIS A 201 -13.23 -14.38 10.38
CA HIS A 201 -12.70 -13.37 9.47
C HIS A 201 -11.22 -13.07 9.80
N PRO A 202 -10.29 -13.01 8.83
CA PRO A 202 -8.85 -12.89 9.12
C PRO A 202 -8.44 -11.52 9.67
N TYR A 203 -9.22 -10.48 9.40
CA TYR A 203 -8.94 -9.09 9.82
C TYR A 203 -10.11 -8.45 10.58
N PRO A 204 -10.42 -8.91 11.81
CA PRO A 204 -11.50 -8.33 12.61
C PRO A 204 -11.13 -6.93 13.12
N SER A 205 -12.05 -5.99 13.06
CA SER A 205 -11.81 -4.61 13.51
C SER A 205 -12.00 -4.46 15.02
N LEU A 206 -11.13 -3.66 15.66
CA LEU A 206 -11.28 -3.28 17.09
C LEU A 206 -12.38 -2.24 17.33
N LEU A 207 -12.80 -1.52 16.30
CA LEU A 207 -13.82 -0.47 16.40
C LEU A 207 -15.05 -0.86 15.59
N ASN A 208 -16.22 -0.38 16.01
CA ASN A 208 -17.48 -0.63 15.31
C ASN A 208 -17.55 0.20 14.01
N PRO A 209 -17.40 -0.40 12.81
CA PRO A 209 -17.35 0.37 11.57
C PRO A 209 -18.68 1.02 11.22
N LYS A 210 -19.80 0.41 11.61
CA LYS A 210 -21.13 0.96 11.35
C LYS A 210 -21.32 2.27 12.11
N LYS A 211 -20.88 2.31 13.38
CA LYS A 211 -20.95 3.52 14.20
C LYS A 211 -20.07 4.64 13.65
N LEU A 212 -18.87 4.31 13.15
CA LEU A 212 -17.92 5.30 12.64
C LEU A 212 -18.35 5.97 11.33
N ASN A 213 -19.31 5.40 10.59
CA ASN A 213 -19.90 6.05 9.41
C ASN A 213 -20.90 7.17 9.78
N ASP A 214 -21.30 7.30 11.04
CA ASP A 214 -22.05 8.47 11.52
C ASP A 214 -21.07 9.60 11.85
N TYR A 215 -21.00 10.60 10.99
CA TYR A 215 -20.10 11.75 11.15
C TYR A 215 -20.54 12.72 12.26
N ASN A 216 -21.70 12.49 12.90
CA ASN A 216 -22.12 13.21 14.10
C ASN A 216 -21.54 12.59 15.39
N GLU A 217 -21.02 11.36 15.34
CA GLU A 217 -20.38 10.73 16.49
C GLU A 217 -19.04 11.41 16.81
N PRO A 218 -18.68 11.57 18.09
CA PRO A 218 -17.39 12.16 18.49
C PRO A 218 -16.17 11.41 17.94
N LEU A 219 -16.30 10.10 17.71
CA LEU A 219 -15.31 9.26 17.04
C LEU A 219 -15.92 8.73 15.75
N ASN A 220 -15.31 9.04 14.60
CA ASN A 220 -15.79 8.64 13.29
C ASN A 220 -14.63 8.55 12.28
N TYR A 221 -14.90 8.15 11.04
CA TYR A 221 -13.85 7.96 10.04
C TYR A 221 -13.00 9.21 9.74
N SER A 222 -13.52 10.42 9.94
CA SER A 222 -12.78 11.66 9.64
C SER A 222 -11.69 11.99 10.67
N ASN A 223 -11.78 11.44 11.88
CA ASN A 223 -10.87 11.79 12.98
C ASN A 223 -9.96 10.63 13.43
N ILE A 224 -10.03 9.48 12.77
CA ILE A 224 -9.11 8.35 12.98
C ILE A 224 -7.97 8.45 11.95
N PRO A 225 -6.71 8.59 12.38
CA PRO A 225 -5.55 8.53 11.50
C PRO A 225 -5.51 7.22 10.71
N VAL A 226 -5.12 7.31 9.44
CA VAL A 226 -5.16 6.17 8.52
C VAL A 226 -4.18 5.05 8.90
N GLU A 227 -3.03 5.41 9.47
CA GLU A 227 -2.04 4.49 10.03
C GLU A 227 -2.70 3.63 11.14
N LEU A 228 -3.42 4.27 12.05
CA LEU A 228 -4.15 3.60 13.13
C LEU A 228 -5.29 2.75 12.58
N ALA A 229 -6.08 3.28 11.64
CA ALA A 229 -7.17 2.56 10.98
C ALA A 229 -6.69 1.24 10.36
N TRP A 230 -5.54 1.25 9.68
CA TRP A 230 -4.91 0.05 9.15
C TRP A 230 -4.48 -0.92 10.25
N GLN A 231 -3.82 -0.42 11.31
CA GLN A 231 -3.33 -1.25 12.42
C GLN A 231 -4.47 -1.97 13.16
N VAL A 232 -5.61 -1.31 13.34
CA VAL A 232 -6.78 -1.87 14.04
C VAL A 232 -7.76 -2.61 13.12
N ASN A 233 -7.35 -2.88 11.87
CA ASN A 233 -8.13 -3.56 10.83
C ASN A 233 -9.49 -2.90 10.54
N LEU A 234 -9.54 -1.57 10.51
CA LEU A 234 -10.75 -0.85 10.21
C LEU A 234 -11.09 -0.96 8.71
N PRO A 235 -12.31 -1.38 8.31
CA PRO A 235 -12.67 -1.43 6.90
C PRO A 235 -12.82 -0.01 6.34
N LEU A 236 -12.83 0.12 5.02
CA LEU A 236 -13.03 1.41 4.35
C LEU A 236 -14.39 2.05 4.73
N PRO A 237 -14.47 3.40 4.81
CA PRO A 237 -15.75 4.09 4.95
C PRO A 237 -16.73 3.69 3.85
N ASP A 238 -18.02 3.70 4.14
CA ASP A 238 -19.02 3.01 3.32
C ASP A 238 -19.58 3.85 2.15
N ASN A 239 -19.01 5.01 1.84
CA ASN A 239 -19.52 5.91 0.80
C ASN A 239 -19.21 5.47 -0.65
N TYR A 240 -18.56 4.31 -0.87
CA TYR A 240 -18.44 3.72 -2.22
C TYR A 240 -19.69 2.91 -2.62
N LYS A 241 -19.90 2.76 -3.94
CA LYS A 241 -21.08 2.10 -4.53
C LYS A 241 -20.73 0.98 -5.52
N LEU A 242 -19.46 0.87 -5.91
CA LEU A 242 -18.96 -0.12 -6.85
C LEU A 242 -17.50 -0.45 -6.53
N VAL A 243 -17.09 -1.69 -6.80
CA VAL A 243 -15.68 -2.08 -6.82
C VAL A 243 -15.30 -2.43 -8.26
N LEU A 244 -14.24 -1.85 -8.80
CA LEU A 244 -13.64 -2.27 -10.07
C LEU A 244 -12.46 -3.19 -9.76
N ALA A 245 -12.61 -4.47 -10.06
CA ALA A 245 -11.52 -5.42 -10.06
C ALA A 245 -10.91 -5.54 -11.47
N TYR A 246 -9.61 -5.33 -11.60
CA TYR A 246 -8.93 -5.35 -12.89
C TYR A 246 -7.52 -5.89 -12.78
N ARG A 247 -6.97 -6.32 -13.91
CA ARG A 247 -5.56 -6.69 -14.04
C ARG A 247 -4.79 -5.58 -14.73
N LEU A 248 -3.50 -5.48 -14.41
CA LEU A 248 -2.58 -4.70 -15.23
C LEU A 248 -2.53 -5.26 -16.66
N ALA A 249 -2.24 -4.38 -17.62
CA ALA A 249 -2.23 -4.70 -19.05
C ALA A 249 -3.58 -5.22 -19.63
N SER A 250 -4.68 -5.04 -18.90
CA SER A 250 -6.05 -5.36 -19.35
C SER A 250 -6.86 -4.08 -19.56
N GLY A 251 -6.32 -3.14 -20.35
CA GLY A 251 -7.00 -1.87 -20.65
C GLY A 251 -6.96 -0.85 -19.50
N THR A 252 -6.02 -0.97 -18.57
CA THR A 252 -5.92 -0.12 -17.37
C THR A 252 -6.00 1.38 -17.67
N GLY A 253 -5.25 1.86 -18.67
CA GLY A 253 -5.32 3.28 -19.07
C GLY A 253 -6.71 3.70 -19.54
N MET A 254 -7.38 2.87 -20.35
CA MET A 254 -8.75 3.13 -20.81
C MET A 254 -9.75 3.11 -19.64
N LEU A 255 -9.67 2.11 -18.75
CA LEU A 255 -10.56 2.01 -17.58
C LEU A 255 -10.40 3.24 -16.67
N GLY A 256 -9.17 3.68 -16.41
CA GLY A 256 -8.91 4.88 -15.62
C GLY A 256 -9.57 6.12 -16.22
N ARG A 257 -9.53 6.27 -17.55
CA ARG A 257 -10.18 7.39 -18.24
C ARG A 257 -11.70 7.26 -18.25
N LEU A 258 -12.23 6.06 -18.49
CA LEU A 258 -13.66 5.80 -18.43
C LEU A 258 -14.24 6.20 -17.07
N PHE A 259 -13.65 5.75 -15.97
CA PHE A 259 -14.15 6.03 -14.63
C PHE A 259 -13.92 7.47 -14.17
N ASN A 260 -12.78 8.09 -14.50
CA ASN A 260 -12.45 9.43 -14.00
C ASN A 260 -12.94 10.57 -14.90
N GLU A 261 -13.06 10.34 -16.21
CA GLU A 261 -13.47 11.37 -17.15
C GLU A 261 -14.96 11.22 -17.51
N VAL A 262 -15.39 10.02 -17.89
CA VAL A 262 -16.69 9.78 -18.53
C VAL A 262 -17.82 9.51 -17.53
N LEU A 263 -17.59 8.61 -16.57
CA LEU A 263 -18.58 8.22 -15.57
C LEU A 263 -18.67 9.26 -14.44
N ASP A 264 -19.83 9.32 -13.78
CA ASP A 264 -20.11 10.23 -12.68
C ASP A 264 -19.51 9.80 -11.33
N ARG A 265 -19.00 8.57 -11.23
CA ARG A 265 -18.36 8.01 -10.04
C ARG A 265 -16.87 7.75 -10.29
N PRO A 266 -15.98 8.66 -9.86
CA PRO A 266 -14.54 8.50 -10.08
C PRO A 266 -14.00 7.25 -9.38
N ILE A 267 -12.89 6.72 -9.91
CA ILE A 267 -12.23 5.56 -9.32
C ILE A 267 -11.10 6.00 -8.39
N VAL A 268 -11.06 5.40 -7.21
CA VAL A 268 -10.10 5.68 -6.14
C VAL A 268 -9.22 4.45 -5.92
N GLY A 269 -7.93 4.65 -5.64
CA GLY A 269 -6.98 3.54 -5.42
C GLY A 269 -6.46 2.88 -6.71
N PHE A 270 -6.78 3.42 -7.89
CA PHE A 270 -6.49 2.80 -9.19
C PHE A 270 -5.00 2.71 -9.58
N TRP A 271 -4.12 3.48 -8.94
CA TRP A 271 -2.68 3.48 -9.25
C TRP A 271 -1.81 3.16 -8.03
N ALA A 272 -2.40 2.62 -6.97
CA ALA A 272 -1.69 2.20 -5.76
C ALA A 272 -1.43 0.68 -5.79
N PHE A 273 -0.16 0.30 -5.92
CA PHE A 273 0.28 -1.10 -6.12
C PHE A 273 0.80 -1.79 -4.87
N GLY A 274 0.67 -1.16 -3.69
CA GLY A 274 0.88 -1.79 -2.39
C GLY A 274 -0.42 -1.78 -1.58
N ALA A 275 -0.68 -2.82 -0.80
CA ALA A 275 -1.91 -3.01 -0.05
C ALA A 275 -2.14 -1.88 0.96
N TYR A 276 -1.12 -1.54 1.75
CA TYR A 276 -1.18 -0.43 2.68
C TYR A 276 -1.35 0.92 1.97
N GLU A 277 -0.59 1.17 0.89
CA GLU A 277 -0.69 2.44 0.15
C GLU A 277 -2.06 2.60 -0.52
N ASN A 278 -2.64 1.51 -1.03
CA ASN A 278 -3.96 1.52 -1.63
C ASN A 278 -5.04 1.76 -0.57
N TYR A 279 -4.96 1.04 0.56
CA TYR A 279 -5.80 1.32 1.71
C TYR A 279 -5.68 2.78 2.15
N LYS A 280 -4.45 3.28 2.30
CA LYS A 280 -4.16 4.62 2.80
C LYS A 280 -4.78 5.70 1.93
N TYR A 281 -4.53 5.62 0.62
CA TYR A 281 -5.08 6.55 -0.35
C TYR A 281 -6.61 6.49 -0.37
N THR A 282 -7.16 5.28 -0.43
CA THR A 282 -8.62 5.08 -0.55
C THR A 282 -9.36 5.50 0.72
N TYR A 283 -8.85 5.11 1.90
CA TYR A 283 -9.40 5.51 3.20
C TYR A 283 -9.41 7.03 3.34
N SER A 284 -8.28 7.69 3.05
CA SER A 284 -8.16 9.15 3.18
C SER A 284 -9.11 9.89 2.24
N PHE A 285 -9.27 9.41 1.00
CA PHE A 285 -10.21 10.00 0.07
C PHE A 285 -11.66 9.86 0.56
N LEU A 286 -12.05 8.65 0.99
CA LEU A 286 -13.41 8.34 1.42
C LEU A 286 -13.80 9.12 2.68
N SER A 287 -12.90 9.21 3.67
CA SER A 287 -13.14 9.94 4.92
C SER A 287 -13.27 11.45 4.71
N GLN A 288 -12.47 12.03 3.82
CA GLN A 288 -12.52 13.46 3.48
C GLN A 288 -13.70 13.83 2.57
N ASN A 289 -14.24 12.88 1.81
CA ASN A 289 -15.32 13.10 0.83
C ASN A 289 -16.58 12.28 1.18
N HIS A 290 -16.97 12.26 2.46
CA HIS A 290 -18.07 11.44 2.97
C HIS A 290 -19.45 11.71 2.32
N ASN A 291 -19.64 12.90 1.74
CA ASN A 291 -20.84 13.28 0.99
C ASN A 291 -20.81 12.88 -0.50
N LYS A 292 -19.72 12.30 -0.99
CA LYS A 292 -19.57 11.85 -2.39
C LYS A 292 -19.48 10.34 -2.47
N THR A 293 -19.95 9.81 -3.60
CA THR A 293 -19.80 8.39 -3.93
C THR A 293 -18.69 8.16 -4.94
N CYS A 294 -18.00 7.03 -4.82
CA CYS A 294 -16.94 6.64 -5.76
C CYS A 294 -16.97 5.15 -6.08
N THR A 295 -16.09 4.77 -7.01
CA THR A 295 -15.71 3.38 -7.29
C THR A 295 -14.38 3.07 -6.61
N VAL A 296 -14.26 1.94 -5.93
CA VAL A 296 -12.97 1.48 -5.34
C VAL A 296 -12.26 0.58 -6.34
N GLY A 297 -11.00 0.88 -6.65
CA GLY A 297 -10.17 0.06 -7.54
C GLY A 297 -9.42 -1.03 -6.79
N VAL A 298 -9.49 -2.27 -7.28
CA VAL A 298 -8.72 -3.42 -6.80
C VAL A 298 -7.94 -4.00 -7.97
N CYS A 299 -6.62 -4.02 -7.85
CA CYS A 299 -5.71 -4.47 -8.90
C CYS A 299 -5.07 -5.79 -8.51
N SER A 300 -5.01 -6.75 -9.45
CA SER A 300 -4.29 -8.01 -9.24
C SER A 300 -2.76 -7.87 -9.17
N GLY A 301 -2.23 -6.65 -9.37
CA GLY A 301 -0.80 -6.34 -9.32
C GLY A 301 -0.29 -5.95 -7.92
N ILE A 302 -1.10 -6.07 -6.87
CA ILE A 302 -0.68 -5.81 -5.48
C ILE A 302 -0.01 -7.06 -4.94
N LEU A 303 1.31 -7.15 -5.09
CA LEU A 303 2.06 -8.40 -4.85
C LEU A 303 2.68 -8.51 -3.45
N ASP A 304 2.33 -7.61 -2.52
CA ASP A 304 2.84 -7.69 -1.16
C ASP A 304 2.03 -8.66 -0.28
N ALA A 305 2.66 -9.10 0.82
CA ALA A 305 2.09 -10.11 1.72
C ALA A 305 0.79 -9.69 2.41
N MET A 306 0.37 -8.43 2.31
CA MET A 306 -0.85 -7.89 2.91
C MET A 306 -1.94 -7.59 1.86
N ALA A 307 -1.78 -8.06 0.62
CA ALA A 307 -2.75 -7.86 -0.46
C ALA A 307 -4.17 -8.33 -0.09
N ASP A 308 -4.27 -9.48 0.57
CA ASP A 308 -5.52 -10.04 1.07
C ASP A 308 -6.17 -9.14 2.13
N LYS A 309 -5.38 -8.60 3.07
CA LYS A 309 -5.88 -7.64 4.07
C LYS A 309 -6.63 -6.49 3.43
N PHE A 310 -6.06 -5.83 2.41
CA PHE A 310 -6.75 -4.74 1.72
C PHE A 310 -8.10 -5.18 1.14
N VAL A 311 -8.15 -6.35 0.47
CA VAL A 311 -9.38 -6.92 -0.07
C VAL A 311 -10.43 -7.19 1.02
N TYR A 312 -10.02 -7.71 2.18
CA TYR A 312 -10.92 -7.95 3.31
C TYR A 312 -11.44 -6.65 3.95
N LEU A 313 -10.65 -5.58 3.94
CA LEU A 313 -11.05 -4.26 4.45
C LEU A 313 -12.03 -3.52 3.51
N ILE A 314 -12.25 -4.01 2.30
CA ILE A 314 -13.43 -3.65 1.47
C ILE A 314 -14.59 -4.55 1.92
N SER A 315 -15.48 -4.00 2.75
CA SER A 315 -16.48 -4.79 3.51
C SER A 315 -17.93 -4.58 3.08
N LYS A 316 -18.28 -3.42 2.53
CA LYS A 316 -19.65 -3.08 2.12
C LYS A 316 -20.04 -3.92 0.91
N LYS A 317 -21.19 -4.59 0.98
CA LYS A 317 -21.73 -5.39 -0.14
C LYS A 317 -22.21 -4.48 -1.26
N VAL A 318 -21.32 -4.22 -2.20
CA VAL A 318 -21.61 -3.53 -3.46
C VAL A 318 -21.28 -4.47 -4.62
N PRO A 319 -21.83 -4.24 -5.82
CA PRO A 319 -21.43 -5.00 -6.99
C PRO A 319 -19.93 -4.87 -7.27
N ILE A 320 -19.33 -5.93 -7.82
CA ILE A 320 -17.96 -5.94 -8.30
C ILE A 320 -18.00 -6.04 -9.81
N MET A 321 -17.42 -5.08 -10.50
CA MET A 321 -17.15 -5.14 -11.93
C MET A 321 -15.75 -5.71 -12.12
N ALA A 322 -15.65 -6.93 -12.65
CA ALA A 322 -14.38 -7.61 -12.91
C ALA A 322 -14.06 -7.59 -14.40
N VAL A 323 -13.04 -6.82 -14.80
CA VAL A 323 -12.61 -6.75 -16.21
C VAL A 323 -11.55 -7.82 -16.47
N VAL A 324 -11.86 -8.71 -17.40
CA VAL A 324 -11.05 -9.87 -17.78
C VAL A 324 -10.61 -9.80 -19.24
N ARG A 325 -9.61 -10.61 -19.59
CA ARG A 325 -8.98 -10.67 -20.91
C ARG A 325 -8.33 -12.04 -21.06
N ASP A 326 -8.14 -12.54 -22.28
CA ASP A 326 -7.27 -13.70 -22.51
C ASP A 326 -5.89 -13.43 -21.86
N PRO A 327 -5.47 -14.20 -20.84
CA PRO A 327 -4.25 -13.89 -20.12
C PRO A 327 -2.99 -13.99 -20.97
N LEU A 328 -2.97 -14.79 -22.04
CA LEU A 328 -1.82 -14.80 -22.96
C LEU A 328 -1.69 -13.49 -23.73
N GLU A 329 -2.80 -12.78 -23.98
CA GLU A 329 -2.72 -11.42 -24.50
C GLU A 329 -2.21 -10.42 -23.46
N THR A 330 -2.52 -10.62 -22.18
CA THR A 330 -1.96 -9.83 -21.08
C THR A 330 -0.44 -10.02 -21.00
N VAL A 331 0.04 -11.27 -21.07
CA VAL A 331 1.47 -11.60 -21.12
C VAL A 331 2.13 -10.96 -22.34
N LEU A 332 1.55 -11.13 -23.53
CA LEU A 332 2.10 -10.55 -24.75
C LEU A 332 2.16 -9.01 -24.68
N THR A 333 1.18 -8.39 -24.03
CA THR A 333 1.17 -6.93 -23.81
C THR A 333 2.33 -6.51 -22.91
N TRP A 334 2.62 -7.28 -21.85
CA TRP A 334 3.72 -7.02 -20.92
C TRP A 334 5.11 -7.29 -21.49
N VAL A 335 5.27 -8.39 -22.22
CA VAL A 335 6.52 -8.73 -22.93
C VAL A 335 6.90 -7.62 -23.91
N ASN A 336 5.91 -7.03 -24.58
CA ASN A 336 6.09 -5.90 -25.48
C ASN A 336 6.09 -4.53 -24.78
N HIS A 337 6.03 -4.50 -23.44
CA HIS A 337 5.97 -3.26 -22.67
C HIS A 337 7.36 -2.62 -22.51
N ARG A 338 7.38 -1.31 -22.24
CA ARG A 338 8.62 -0.56 -22.01
C ARG A 338 9.43 -1.09 -20.82
N GLY A 339 10.75 -0.96 -20.94
CA GLY A 339 11.75 -1.23 -19.91
C GLY A 339 11.64 -0.32 -18.69
N ASN A 340 12.41 -0.62 -17.64
CA ASN A 340 12.43 0.12 -16.39
C ASN A 340 13.12 1.48 -16.51
N SER A 341 14.27 1.62 -17.19
CA SER A 341 14.91 2.95 -17.29
C SER A 341 14.12 3.93 -18.15
N ALA A 342 13.18 3.48 -18.98
CA ALA A 342 12.23 4.35 -19.69
C ALA A 342 11.35 5.18 -18.73
N LYS A 343 11.20 4.76 -17.47
CA LYS A 343 10.46 5.51 -16.44
C LYS A 343 11.18 6.77 -15.96
N ASN A 344 12.49 6.93 -16.23
CA ASN A 344 13.29 8.04 -15.70
C ASN A 344 13.46 9.21 -16.69
N TYR A 345 12.89 9.13 -17.89
CA TYR A 345 13.18 10.03 -19.02
C TYR A 345 11.99 10.92 -19.39
N PHE A 346 11.46 11.71 -18.45
CA PHE A 346 10.20 12.45 -18.64
C PHE A 346 10.26 13.77 -19.44
N HIS A 347 11.41 14.16 -20.02
CA HIS A 347 11.49 15.27 -20.98
C HIS A 347 12.80 15.20 -21.77
N ILE A 348 12.76 15.59 -23.03
CA ILE A 348 13.95 15.67 -23.88
C ILE A 348 14.17 17.13 -24.25
N ARG A 349 15.23 17.74 -23.71
CA ARG A 349 15.67 19.08 -24.10
C ARG A 349 16.83 18.92 -25.08
N LEU A 350 16.65 19.41 -26.30
CA LEU A 350 17.62 19.39 -27.39
C LEU A 350 17.90 20.82 -27.86
N ASN A 351 18.99 21.01 -28.58
CA ASN A 351 19.23 22.20 -29.40
C ASN A 351 19.45 21.79 -30.87
N LEU A 352 19.81 22.72 -31.74
CA LEU A 352 19.93 22.44 -33.18
C LEU A 352 21.16 21.58 -33.56
N THR A 353 22.12 21.40 -32.64
CA THR A 353 23.37 20.64 -32.88
C THR A 353 23.27 19.16 -32.50
N HIS A 354 22.29 18.81 -31.66
CA HIS A 354 22.09 17.46 -31.17
C HIS A 354 21.70 16.48 -32.28
N ASP A 355 22.21 15.26 -32.21
CA ASP A 355 21.66 14.12 -32.96
C ASP A 355 20.42 13.58 -32.24
N PHE A 356 19.25 14.12 -32.61
CA PHE A 356 17.98 13.67 -32.05
C PHE A 356 17.76 12.17 -32.29
N LYS A 357 18.26 11.57 -33.38
CA LYS A 357 18.01 10.15 -33.70
C LYS A 357 18.64 9.24 -32.66
N LYS A 358 19.90 9.47 -32.32
CA LYS A 358 20.61 8.76 -31.25
C LYS A 358 19.87 8.89 -29.93
N ASN A 359 19.44 10.10 -29.58
CA ASN A 359 18.72 10.38 -28.34
C ASN A 359 17.34 9.68 -28.28
N MET A 360 16.60 9.63 -29.39
CA MET A 360 15.31 8.91 -29.43
C MET A 360 15.52 7.40 -29.31
N MET A 361 16.49 6.86 -30.06
CA MET A 361 16.72 5.41 -30.14
C MET A 361 17.16 4.82 -28.80
N SER A 362 17.95 5.54 -28.01
CA SER A 362 18.39 5.08 -26.68
C SER A 362 17.27 5.03 -25.63
N ARG A 363 16.11 5.65 -25.91
CA ARG A 363 14.97 5.72 -24.97
C ARG A 363 13.87 4.71 -25.28
N ILE A 364 13.92 4.05 -26.45
CA ILE A 364 13.01 2.96 -26.78
C ILE A 364 13.65 1.66 -26.34
N ILE A 365 13.31 1.30 -25.11
CA ILE A 365 13.78 0.10 -24.43
C ILE A 365 12.60 -0.71 -23.94
N PHE A 366 12.81 -2.01 -23.85
CA PHE A 366 11.86 -3.02 -23.41
C PHE A 366 12.37 -3.68 -22.14
N ASN A 367 11.51 -4.43 -21.45
CA ASN A 367 11.98 -5.30 -20.39
C ASN A 367 12.77 -6.45 -21.02
N GLY A 368 13.97 -6.67 -20.50
CA GLY A 368 14.85 -7.78 -20.81
C GLY A 368 14.87 -8.80 -19.67
N ALA A 369 15.37 -9.99 -19.98
CA ALA A 369 15.58 -11.05 -19.00
C ALA A 369 16.86 -11.81 -19.35
N GLU A 370 17.66 -12.09 -18.33
CA GLU A 370 18.90 -12.86 -18.43
C GLU A 370 18.90 -13.93 -17.34
N CYS A 371 19.31 -15.16 -17.66
CA CYS A 371 19.43 -16.23 -16.69
C CYS A 371 20.90 -16.38 -16.30
N ILE A 372 21.24 -16.05 -15.05
CA ILE A 372 22.58 -16.12 -14.49
C ILE A 372 22.54 -17.16 -13.37
N ASP A 373 23.37 -18.20 -13.45
CA ASP A 373 23.43 -19.29 -12.47
C ASP A 373 22.07 -19.94 -12.14
N GLY A 374 21.19 -20.04 -13.14
CA GLY A 374 19.84 -20.61 -12.99
C GLY A 374 18.81 -19.66 -12.37
N GLN A 375 19.16 -18.39 -12.12
CA GLN A 375 18.26 -17.36 -11.63
C GLN A 375 17.96 -16.31 -12.70
N TRP A 376 16.68 -15.95 -12.83
CA TRP A 376 16.25 -14.91 -13.76
C TRP A 376 16.48 -13.50 -13.19
N HIS A 377 17.30 -12.72 -13.89
CA HIS A 377 17.51 -11.30 -13.68
C HIS A 377 16.79 -10.50 -14.77
N TYR A 378 16.06 -9.46 -14.38
CA TYR A 378 15.28 -8.64 -15.31
C TYR A 378 15.95 -7.27 -15.49
N THR A 379 16.35 -6.97 -16.72
CA THR A 379 17.13 -5.78 -17.10
C THR A 379 16.41 -5.02 -18.22
N ASP A 380 17.04 -4.00 -18.80
CA ASP A 380 16.51 -3.33 -19.99
C ASP A 380 17.10 -3.95 -21.26
N SER A 381 16.30 -4.03 -22.32
CA SER A 381 16.71 -4.54 -23.63
C SER A 381 16.32 -3.59 -24.76
N SER A 382 17.06 -3.65 -25.86
CA SER A 382 16.74 -2.91 -27.10
C SER A 382 15.62 -3.57 -27.93
N TYR A 383 15.22 -4.80 -27.56
CA TYR A 383 14.13 -5.56 -28.17
C TYR A 383 13.27 -6.25 -27.09
N PRO A 384 11.97 -6.46 -27.33
CA PRO A 384 11.16 -7.32 -26.47
C PRO A 384 11.78 -8.70 -26.35
N MET A 385 11.91 -9.21 -25.13
CA MET A 385 12.47 -10.54 -24.86
C MET A 385 11.37 -11.48 -24.40
N VAL A 386 11.19 -12.59 -25.11
CA VAL A 386 10.11 -13.56 -24.84
C VAL A 386 10.30 -14.25 -23.49
N GLU A 387 11.54 -14.30 -23.02
CA GLU A 387 11.96 -14.82 -21.72
C GLU A 387 11.31 -14.08 -20.54
N THR A 388 10.95 -12.80 -20.73
CA THR A 388 10.20 -12.04 -19.71
C THR A 388 8.79 -12.58 -19.46
N ALA A 389 8.27 -13.45 -20.34
CA ALA A 389 6.96 -14.08 -20.17
C ALA A 389 6.87 -14.86 -18.85
N ILE A 390 7.96 -15.48 -18.39
CA ILE A 390 8.02 -16.18 -17.10
C ILE A 390 7.60 -15.23 -15.98
N PHE A 391 8.27 -14.09 -15.83
CA PHE A 391 7.92 -13.10 -14.81
C PHE A 391 6.44 -12.68 -14.83
N TYR A 392 5.94 -12.31 -16.02
CA TYR A 392 4.61 -11.74 -16.15
C TYR A 392 3.50 -12.75 -15.97
N MET A 393 3.72 -14.02 -16.35
CA MET A 393 2.77 -15.08 -16.08
C MET A 393 2.55 -15.25 -14.57
N TYR A 394 3.64 -15.43 -13.81
CA TYR A 394 3.54 -15.62 -12.36
C TYR A 394 2.97 -14.39 -11.63
N LYS A 395 3.26 -13.18 -12.10
CA LYS A 395 2.91 -11.94 -11.37
C LYS A 395 1.63 -11.23 -11.82
N CYS A 396 1.18 -11.42 -13.06
CA CYS A 396 0.16 -10.53 -13.65
C CYS A 396 -1.07 -11.24 -14.18
N CYS A 397 -1.08 -12.58 -14.24
CA CYS A 397 -2.19 -13.31 -14.82
C CYS A 397 -3.30 -13.67 -13.83
N LEU A 398 -3.00 -13.75 -12.53
CA LEU A 398 -3.92 -14.29 -11.52
C LEU A 398 -4.94 -13.24 -11.04
N LEU A 399 -6.20 -13.29 -11.50
CA LEU A 399 -7.28 -12.41 -11.02
C LEU A 399 -8.13 -13.05 -9.91
N ASP A 400 -8.39 -14.35 -9.98
CA ASP A 400 -9.30 -15.03 -9.05
C ASP A 400 -8.74 -15.00 -7.63
N GLU A 401 -7.42 -14.97 -7.42
CA GLU A 401 -6.84 -14.79 -6.07
C GLU A 401 -7.39 -13.55 -5.34
N TYR A 402 -7.75 -12.50 -6.07
CA TYR A 402 -8.31 -11.26 -5.52
C TYR A 402 -9.84 -11.26 -5.49
N ILE A 403 -10.48 -11.97 -6.41
CA ILE A 403 -11.94 -12.07 -6.48
C ILE A 403 -12.48 -13.10 -5.48
N LEU A 404 -11.77 -14.21 -5.25
CA LEU A 404 -12.21 -15.31 -4.40
C LEU A 404 -12.54 -14.85 -2.96
N PRO A 405 -11.74 -14.00 -2.29
CA PRO A 405 -12.11 -13.48 -0.97
C PRO A 405 -13.40 -12.65 -0.99
N PHE A 406 -13.76 -12.02 -2.11
CA PHE A 406 -15.06 -11.37 -2.25
C PHE A 406 -16.19 -12.39 -2.45
N VAL A 407 -15.99 -13.38 -3.32
CA VAL A 407 -16.97 -14.45 -3.58
C VAL A 407 -17.28 -15.25 -2.33
N GLN A 408 -16.25 -15.65 -1.57
CA GLN A 408 -16.39 -16.36 -0.29
C GLN A 408 -17.16 -15.55 0.75
N ARG A 409 -17.15 -14.22 0.63
CA ARG A 409 -17.94 -13.29 1.44
C ARG A 409 -19.25 -12.90 0.76
N ASN A 410 -19.75 -13.65 -0.23
CA ASN A 410 -21.04 -13.42 -0.90
C ASN A 410 -21.17 -12.05 -1.61
N PHE A 411 -20.08 -11.51 -2.17
CA PHE A 411 -20.19 -10.36 -3.08
C PHE A 411 -20.68 -10.82 -4.46
N ILE A 412 -21.43 -9.96 -5.15
CA ILE A 412 -21.89 -10.20 -6.51
C ILE A 412 -20.82 -9.70 -7.49
N VAL A 413 -20.30 -10.62 -8.31
CA VAL A 413 -19.25 -10.32 -9.29
C VAL A 413 -19.82 -10.39 -10.70
N HIS A 414 -19.58 -9.34 -11.49
CA HIS A 414 -19.96 -9.24 -12.89
C HIS A 414 -18.71 -9.19 -13.75
N TYR A 415 -18.50 -10.23 -14.55
CA TYR A 415 -17.35 -10.32 -15.45
C TYR A 415 -17.62 -9.64 -16.80
N TYR A 416 -16.66 -8.82 -17.24
CA TYR A 416 -16.67 -8.14 -18.52
C TYR A 416 -15.39 -8.46 -19.28
N ASP A 417 -15.51 -8.98 -20.51
CA ASP A 417 -14.36 -9.16 -21.37
C ASP A 417 -13.87 -7.81 -21.91
N LEU A 418 -12.56 -7.62 -21.96
CA LEU A 418 -11.94 -6.38 -22.42
C LEU A 418 -12.36 -6.01 -23.85
N THR A 419 -12.72 -6.99 -24.68
CA THR A 419 -13.24 -6.77 -26.04
C THR A 419 -14.56 -5.98 -26.07
N LEU A 420 -15.24 -5.76 -24.94
CA LEU A 420 -16.38 -4.85 -24.83
C LEU A 420 -15.97 -3.38 -24.76
N PHE A 421 -14.71 -3.08 -24.46
CA PHE A 421 -14.20 -1.71 -24.27
C PHE A 421 -13.35 -1.19 -25.44
N ILE A 422 -13.62 -1.72 -26.62
CA ILE A 422 -13.00 -1.26 -27.88
C ILE A 422 -13.92 -0.26 -28.58
N PRO A 423 -13.41 0.56 -29.53
CA PRO A 423 -14.16 1.66 -30.13
C PRO A 423 -15.54 1.29 -30.65
N LYS A 424 -15.65 0.13 -31.31
CA LYS A 424 -16.93 -0.34 -31.88
C LYS A 424 -18.01 -0.69 -30.84
N ASN A 425 -17.62 -0.98 -29.60
CA ASN A 425 -18.50 -1.51 -28.56
C ASN A 425 -18.66 -0.55 -27.37
N ILE A 426 -17.70 0.36 -27.14
CA ILE A 426 -17.59 1.12 -25.89
C ILE A 426 -18.85 1.93 -25.54
N VAL A 427 -19.53 2.51 -26.53
CA VAL A 427 -20.73 3.32 -26.29
C VAL A 427 -21.86 2.46 -25.72
N GLU A 428 -22.12 1.30 -26.32
CA GLU A 428 -23.18 0.40 -25.87
C GLU A 428 -22.82 -0.25 -24.53
N THR A 429 -21.55 -0.62 -24.37
CA THR A 429 -21.03 -1.10 -23.09
C THR A 429 -21.26 -0.07 -21.98
N VAL A 430 -20.99 1.21 -22.20
CA VAL A 430 -21.22 2.25 -21.18
C VAL A 430 -22.70 2.40 -20.81
N LYS A 431 -23.61 2.35 -21.78
CA LYS A 431 -25.06 2.37 -21.50
C LYS A 431 -25.50 1.18 -20.64
N GLU A 432 -24.97 0.00 -20.95
CA GLU A 432 -25.22 -1.22 -20.18
C GLU A 432 -24.70 -1.10 -18.74
N LEU A 433 -23.46 -0.61 -18.58
CA LEU A 433 -22.85 -0.37 -17.26
C LEU A 433 -23.66 0.62 -16.45
N CYS A 434 -24.11 1.71 -17.07
CA CYS A 434 -24.97 2.72 -16.42
C CYS A 434 -26.30 2.14 -15.95
N THR A 435 -26.91 1.28 -16.75
CA THR A 435 -28.15 0.59 -16.38
C THR A 435 -27.91 -0.41 -15.25
N ARG A 436 -26.85 -1.22 -15.32
CA ARG A 436 -26.58 -2.29 -14.35
C ARG A 436 -26.11 -1.77 -13.00
N PHE A 437 -25.25 -0.76 -12.99
CA PHE A 437 -24.58 -0.25 -11.79
C PHE A 437 -25.12 1.09 -11.32
N ASP A 438 -26.25 1.54 -11.87
CA ASP A 438 -26.88 2.82 -11.56
C ASP A 438 -25.87 3.97 -11.69
N LEU A 439 -25.18 4.07 -12.82
CA LEU A 439 -24.19 5.12 -13.09
C LEU A 439 -24.76 6.14 -14.08
N GLN A 440 -24.22 7.35 -14.05
CA GLN A 440 -24.44 8.34 -15.09
C GLN A 440 -23.14 8.55 -15.88
N TYR A 441 -23.26 9.07 -17.10
CA TYR A 441 -22.11 9.33 -17.96
C TYR A 441 -22.25 10.63 -18.74
N ASN A 442 -21.11 11.24 -19.08
CA ASN A 442 -21.06 12.42 -19.92
C ASN A 442 -20.92 12.01 -21.40
N GLN A 443 -21.94 12.28 -22.21
CA GLN A 443 -21.97 11.90 -23.63
C GLN A 443 -20.80 12.49 -24.43
N GLN A 444 -20.49 13.78 -24.27
CA GLN A 444 -19.39 14.43 -25.00
C GLN A 444 -18.04 13.79 -24.69
N LYS A 445 -17.80 13.44 -23.42
CA LYS A 445 -16.56 12.76 -23.01
C LYS A 445 -16.50 11.32 -23.48
N LEU A 446 -17.64 10.61 -23.53
CA LEU A 446 -17.74 9.27 -24.10
C LEU A 446 -17.41 9.26 -25.60
N ASP A 447 -17.98 10.20 -26.36
CA ASP A 447 -17.74 10.33 -27.79
C ASP A 447 -16.26 10.62 -28.05
N LYS A 448 -15.66 11.53 -27.27
CA LYS A 448 -14.22 11.83 -27.32
C LYS A 448 -13.37 10.59 -27.01
N LEU A 449 -13.68 9.86 -25.93
CA LEU A 449 -12.95 8.65 -25.57
C LEU A 449 -13.04 7.59 -26.68
N SER A 450 -14.22 7.40 -27.27
CA SER A 450 -14.45 6.46 -28.37
C SER A 450 -13.61 6.80 -29.60
N LEU A 451 -13.61 8.07 -30.02
CA LEU A 451 -12.78 8.58 -31.11
C LEU A 451 -11.29 8.35 -30.82
N GLU A 452 -10.81 8.73 -29.64
CA GLU A 452 -9.40 8.55 -29.28
C GLU A 452 -8.97 7.09 -29.22
N LEU A 453 -9.86 6.18 -28.82
CA LEU A 453 -9.59 4.73 -28.89
C LEU A 453 -9.55 4.23 -30.34
N ALA A 454 -10.35 4.81 -31.25
CA ALA A 454 -10.36 4.45 -32.67
C ALA A 454 -9.09 4.92 -33.40
N HIS A 455 -8.58 6.09 -33.01
CA HIS A 455 -7.36 6.68 -33.56
C HIS A 455 -6.09 6.26 -32.80
N GLY A 456 -6.23 5.66 -31.63
CA GLY A 456 -5.12 5.24 -30.79
C GLY A 456 -4.38 4.03 -31.35
N SER A 457 -3.34 4.28 -32.14
CA SER A 457 -2.31 3.28 -32.41
C SER A 457 -1.60 2.91 -31.09
N ARG A 458 -1.01 1.70 -31.01
CA ARG A 458 -0.07 1.33 -29.95
C ARG A 458 1.16 2.23 -30.08
N ASN A 459 1.02 3.45 -29.58
CA ASN A 459 1.93 4.55 -29.82
C ASN A 459 3.25 4.32 -29.07
N LEU A 460 4.18 3.61 -29.69
CA LEU A 460 5.50 3.29 -29.13
C LEU A 460 6.36 4.54 -28.86
N TYR A 461 5.94 5.71 -29.32
CA TYR A 461 6.66 6.99 -29.18
C TYR A 461 5.92 8.03 -28.33
N VAL A 462 4.73 7.76 -27.75
CA VAL A 462 4.20 8.64 -26.69
C VAL A 462 5.23 8.79 -25.57
N TRP A 463 6.00 7.73 -25.35
CA TRP A 463 7.03 7.65 -24.31
C TRP A 463 8.26 8.52 -24.58
N THR A 464 8.43 9.05 -25.79
CA THR A 464 9.55 9.94 -26.11
C THR A 464 9.15 11.43 -26.05
N LEU A 465 7.88 11.74 -25.82
CA LEU A 465 7.36 13.10 -25.66
C LEU A 465 7.30 13.49 -24.17
N PRO A 466 7.44 14.78 -23.80
CA PRO A 466 7.64 15.96 -24.66
C PRO A 466 9.06 16.08 -25.23
N TYR A 467 9.17 16.59 -26.46
CA TYR A 467 10.43 17.12 -27.01
C TYR A 467 10.43 18.65 -26.90
N ILE A 468 11.47 19.19 -26.29
CA ILE A 468 11.72 20.63 -26.17
C ILE A 468 12.96 20.94 -27.00
N LEU A 469 12.79 21.62 -28.12
CA LEU A 469 13.90 22.16 -28.88
C LEU A 469 14.16 23.60 -28.46
N TYR A 470 15.34 23.80 -27.88
CA TYR A 470 15.90 25.10 -27.58
C TYR A 470 16.65 25.63 -28.81
N CYS A 471 16.08 26.64 -29.44
CA CYS A 471 16.59 27.26 -30.65
C CYS A 471 17.40 28.49 -30.25
N HIS A 472 18.72 28.49 -30.44
CA HIS A 472 19.56 29.61 -30.03
C HIS A 472 20.45 30.09 -31.20
N PRO A 473 20.68 31.41 -31.37
CA PRO A 473 21.52 31.95 -32.45
C PRO A 473 22.93 31.34 -32.54
N TYR A 474 23.52 30.96 -31.40
CA TYR A 474 24.80 30.23 -31.30
C TYR A 474 24.84 29.00 -32.21
N ASP A 475 23.73 28.27 -32.36
CA ASP A 475 23.71 27.02 -33.11
C ASP A 475 23.67 27.25 -34.63
N LYS A 476 23.49 28.49 -35.11
CA LYS A 476 23.41 28.77 -36.55
C LYS A 476 24.69 28.38 -37.27
N GLU A 477 25.84 28.74 -36.72
CA GLU A 477 27.15 28.51 -37.33
C GLU A 477 27.89 27.33 -36.70
N ASN A 478 27.35 26.78 -35.62
CA ASN A 478 27.96 25.68 -34.90
C ASN A 478 27.85 24.37 -35.70
N LYS A 479 29.00 23.80 -36.05
CA LYS A 479 29.12 22.54 -36.78
C LYS A 479 29.43 21.35 -35.88
N ASN A 480 29.65 21.59 -34.58
CA ASN A 480 29.87 20.51 -33.62
C ASN A 480 28.58 19.73 -33.44
N ILE A 481 28.68 18.41 -33.38
CA ILE A 481 27.55 17.51 -33.11
C ILE A 481 27.43 17.33 -31.59
N ASP A 482 26.20 17.31 -31.07
CA ASP A 482 25.92 17.14 -29.64
C ASP A 482 26.62 18.21 -28.76
N ASP A 483 26.67 19.47 -29.21
CA ASP A 483 27.22 20.59 -28.42
C ASP A 483 26.15 21.24 -27.54
N ASP A 484 26.23 20.99 -26.23
CA ASP A 484 25.32 21.51 -25.21
C ASP A 484 25.42 23.03 -24.94
N SER A 485 26.42 23.71 -25.49
CA SER A 485 26.78 25.08 -25.10
C SER A 485 25.64 26.08 -25.22
N SER A 486 24.69 25.90 -26.14
CA SER A 486 23.53 26.79 -26.25
C SER A 486 22.48 26.57 -25.17
N LEU A 487 22.33 25.37 -24.61
CA LEU A 487 21.25 25.04 -23.68
C LEU A 487 21.28 25.86 -22.38
N SER A 488 22.44 26.40 -22.01
CA SER A 488 22.65 27.27 -20.84
C SER A 488 22.70 28.77 -21.17
N LYS A 489 22.73 29.15 -22.46
CA LYS A 489 22.79 30.55 -22.88
C LYS A 489 21.39 31.18 -22.86
N ALA A 490 21.29 32.41 -22.37
CA ALA A 490 20.06 33.21 -22.45
C ALA A 490 19.81 33.70 -23.89
N GLY A 491 18.55 33.97 -24.23
CA GLY A 491 18.16 34.53 -25.53
C GLY A 491 17.82 33.51 -26.61
N GLY A 492 17.60 32.24 -26.24
CA GLY A 492 17.03 31.22 -27.13
C GLY A 492 15.51 31.07 -26.95
N PHE A 493 14.92 30.25 -27.81
CA PHE A 493 13.47 30.06 -27.96
C PHE A 493 13.08 28.60 -27.81
N HIS A 494 11.90 28.31 -27.28
CA HIS A 494 11.46 26.94 -27.01
C HIS A 494 10.37 26.51 -27.99
N LEU A 495 10.62 25.43 -28.72
CA LEU A 495 9.58 24.71 -29.48
C LEU A 495 9.28 23.39 -28.77
N ILE A 496 8.03 23.22 -28.34
CA ILE A 496 7.61 22.09 -27.51
C ILE A 496 6.67 21.20 -28.31
N LEU A 497 7.17 20.03 -28.72
CA LEU A 497 6.39 19.00 -29.39
C LEU A 497 5.77 18.05 -28.37
N VAL A 498 4.44 17.99 -28.36
CA VAL A 498 3.62 17.19 -27.43
C VAL A 498 2.39 16.61 -28.13
N LYS A 499 1.70 15.67 -27.48
CA LYS A 499 0.35 15.29 -27.89
C LYS A 499 -0.67 16.35 -27.46
N GLU A 500 -1.70 16.52 -28.27
CA GLU A 500 -2.78 17.51 -28.07
C GLU A 500 -3.53 17.32 -26.75
N ASN A 501 -3.61 16.10 -26.23
CA ASN A 501 -4.22 15.83 -24.92
C ASN A 501 -3.46 16.47 -23.74
N PHE A 502 -2.24 16.99 -23.95
CA PHE A 502 -1.50 17.77 -22.95
C PHE A 502 -1.74 19.29 -23.06
N LYS A 503 -2.60 19.75 -23.98
CA LYS A 503 -2.87 21.18 -24.26
C LYS A 503 -3.17 22.01 -23.02
N HIS A 504 -3.83 21.45 -21.99
CA HIS A 504 -4.17 22.19 -20.77
C HIS A 504 -2.95 22.64 -19.96
N TYR A 505 -1.80 21.97 -20.09
CA TYR A 505 -0.54 22.43 -19.49
C TYR A 505 0.09 23.61 -20.24
N PHE A 506 -0.44 23.94 -21.43
CA PHE A 506 0.10 24.93 -22.35
C PHE A 506 -0.87 26.09 -22.59
N SER A 507 -1.72 26.44 -21.61
CA SER A 507 -2.73 27.49 -21.74
C SER A 507 -2.18 28.88 -22.13
N ASN A 508 -0.92 29.16 -21.76
CA ASN A 508 -0.23 30.42 -22.05
C ASN A 508 0.69 30.34 -23.28
N TYR A 509 0.63 29.23 -24.03
CA TYR A 509 1.42 29.00 -25.23
C TYR A 509 0.51 29.09 -26.47
N CYS A 510 1.10 29.41 -27.61
CA CYS A 510 0.41 29.37 -28.89
C CYS A 510 0.75 28.08 -29.65
N ASP A 511 -0.27 27.48 -30.27
CA ASP A 511 -0.10 26.38 -31.23
C ASP A 511 0.46 26.95 -32.53
N ILE A 512 1.68 26.58 -32.87
CA ILE A 512 2.36 26.99 -34.10
C ILE A 512 2.54 25.85 -35.09
N THR A 513 1.83 24.73 -34.90
CA THR A 513 2.03 23.49 -35.65
C THR A 513 1.94 23.73 -37.16
N SER A 514 0.86 24.38 -37.63
CA SER A 514 0.66 24.68 -39.05
C SER A 514 1.68 25.67 -39.61
N LYS A 515 2.28 26.50 -38.76
CA LYS A 515 3.33 27.46 -39.12
C LYS A 515 4.70 26.78 -39.28
N ILE A 516 4.93 25.69 -38.55
CA ILE A 516 6.13 24.87 -38.68
C ILE A 516 5.95 23.85 -39.81
N ILE A 517 4.81 23.16 -39.87
CA ILE A 517 4.49 22.13 -40.86
C ILE A 517 3.05 22.33 -41.35
N PRO A 518 2.86 22.93 -42.54
CA PRO A 518 1.54 23.01 -43.17
C PRO A 518 0.93 21.63 -43.38
N ASP A 519 -0.40 21.52 -43.26
CA ASP A 519 -1.18 20.27 -43.44
C ASP A 519 -0.71 19.09 -42.57
N PHE A 520 -0.15 19.39 -41.40
CA PHE A 520 0.32 18.38 -40.47
C PHE A 520 -0.83 17.73 -39.69
N ASP A 521 -1.10 16.47 -40.01
CA ASP A 521 -1.99 15.61 -39.26
C ASP A 521 -1.32 14.25 -39.00
N TYR A 522 -0.60 14.16 -37.88
CA TYR A 522 -0.03 12.89 -37.40
C TYR A 522 -0.22 12.79 -35.90
N GLU A 523 -1.09 11.85 -35.49
CA GLU A 523 -1.22 11.35 -34.11
C GLU A 523 -1.50 12.43 -33.07
N ASN A 524 -2.24 13.46 -33.50
CA ASN A 524 -2.60 14.64 -32.72
C ASN A 524 -1.36 15.31 -32.07
N LEU A 525 -0.21 15.27 -32.74
CA LEU A 525 0.97 16.01 -32.28
C LEU A 525 0.80 17.50 -32.54
N LYS A 526 1.25 18.31 -31.58
CA LYS A 526 1.19 19.77 -31.61
C LYS A 526 2.53 20.36 -31.19
N ILE A 527 2.86 21.51 -31.75
CA ILE A 527 4.05 22.30 -31.42
C ILE A 527 3.60 23.59 -30.74
N TYR A 528 3.96 23.74 -29.48
CA TYR A 528 3.66 24.92 -28.68
C TYR A 528 4.92 25.76 -28.42
N THR A 529 4.75 27.08 -28.35
CA THR A 529 5.78 28.04 -27.92
C THR A 529 5.12 29.26 -27.27
N TYR A 530 5.88 30.11 -26.59
CA TYR A 530 5.34 31.40 -26.12
C TYR A 530 5.13 32.32 -27.32
N GLU A 531 4.06 33.11 -27.32
CA GLU A 531 3.70 33.99 -28.44
C GLU A 531 4.82 34.99 -28.77
N ASN A 532 5.38 35.61 -27.75
CA ASN A 532 6.54 36.48 -27.81
C ASN A 532 7.81 35.77 -28.29
N GLU A 533 8.06 34.52 -27.87
CA GLU A 533 9.18 33.72 -28.42
C GLU A 533 8.99 33.43 -29.91
N TYR A 534 7.78 33.06 -30.35
CA TYR A 534 7.47 32.86 -31.76
C TYR A 534 7.74 34.11 -32.59
N HIS A 535 7.26 35.27 -32.15
CA HIS A 535 7.46 36.53 -32.88
C HIS A 535 8.94 36.90 -33.01
N LEU A 536 9.74 36.67 -31.98
CA LEU A 536 11.18 36.94 -31.99
C LEU A 536 11.93 35.92 -32.86
N LEU A 537 11.62 34.63 -32.73
CA LEU A 537 12.20 33.58 -33.56
C LEU A 537 11.87 33.82 -35.04
N HIS A 538 10.62 34.14 -35.38
CA HIS A 538 10.20 34.39 -36.76
C HIS A 538 10.88 35.62 -37.41
N LYS A 539 11.36 36.58 -36.60
CA LYS A 539 12.17 37.70 -37.11
C LYS A 539 13.57 37.25 -37.53
N ASP A 540 14.17 36.27 -36.85
CA ASP A 540 15.42 35.63 -37.26
C ASP A 540 15.12 34.52 -38.27
N LYS A 541 14.98 34.92 -39.54
CA LYS A 541 14.57 34.02 -40.64
C LYS A 541 15.44 32.76 -40.74
N GLU A 542 16.75 32.90 -40.61
CA GLU A 542 17.69 31.78 -40.70
C GLU A 542 17.50 30.79 -39.53
N LEU A 543 17.42 31.31 -38.30
CA LEU A 543 17.20 30.46 -37.13
C LEU A 543 15.84 29.76 -37.21
N PHE A 544 14.79 30.48 -37.61
CA PHE A 544 13.45 29.92 -37.77
C PHE A 544 13.43 28.79 -38.81
N GLU A 545 14.05 28.96 -39.97
CA GLU A 545 14.13 27.93 -41.02
C GLU A 545 14.88 26.68 -40.53
N LYS A 546 16.00 26.85 -39.80
CA LYS A 546 16.75 25.73 -39.19
C LYS A 546 15.92 25.00 -38.13
N SER A 547 15.26 25.73 -37.24
CA SER A 547 14.37 25.17 -36.23
C SER A 547 13.19 24.43 -36.85
N GLN A 548 12.60 25.00 -37.90
CA GLN A 548 11.51 24.37 -38.63
C GLN A 548 11.95 23.05 -39.27
N ALA A 549 13.12 23.05 -39.94
CA ALA A 549 13.69 21.86 -40.55
C ALA A 549 14.01 20.77 -39.51
N TYR A 550 14.57 21.15 -38.36
CA TYR A 550 14.89 20.23 -37.27
C TYR A 550 13.62 19.58 -36.69
N MET A 551 12.57 20.37 -36.41
CA MET A 551 11.26 19.87 -35.98
C MET A 551 10.63 18.92 -37.00
N LYS A 552 10.63 19.29 -38.29
CA LYS A 552 10.17 18.41 -39.37
C LYS A 552 10.89 17.07 -39.34
N ASN A 553 12.22 17.09 -39.22
CA ASN A 553 13.04 15.89 -39.20
C ASN A 553 12.74 14.98 -37.99
N ILE A 554 12.54 15.55 -36.81
CA ILE A 554 12.08 14.81 -35.62
C ILE A 554 10.78 14.08 -35.92
N ILE A 555 9.78 14.80 -36.43
CA ILE A 555 8.43 14.26 -36.67
C ILE A 555 8.45 13.16 -37.75
N PHE A 556 9.14 13.39 -38.86
CA PHE A 556 9.29 12.37 -39.91
C PHE A 556 10.01 11.12 -39.39
N PHE A 557 10.99 11.30 -38.49
CA PHE A 557 11.67 10.18 -37.87
C PHE A 557 10.76 9.40 -36.93
N LEU A 558 9.96 10.07 -36.09
CA LEU A 558 8.93 9.42 -35.24
C LEU A 558 7.97 8.58 -36.08
N LYS A 559 7.44 9.15 -37.17
CA LYS A 559 6.56 8.44 -38.12
C LYS A 559 7.20 7.21 -38.75
N ARG A 560 8.48 7.30 -39.13
CA ARG A 560 9.21 6.15 -39.68
C ARG A 560 9.52 5.09 -38.61
N MET A 561 9.86 5.52 -37.41
CA MET A 561 10.19 4.63 -36.29
C MET A 561 9.00 3.80 -35.88
N GLU A 562 7.81 4.37 -35.80
CA GLU A 562 6.59 3.63 -35.48
C GLU A 562 6.44 2.38 -36.35
N LYS A 563 6.55 2.53 -37.67
CA LYS A 563 6.51 1.42 -38.62
C LYS A 563 7.62 0.39 -38.32
N LYS A 564 8.85 0.83 -38.06
CA LYS A 564 9.99 -0.05 -37.76
C LYS A 564 9.87 -0.79 -36.42
N PHE A 565 9.34 -0.16 -35.38
CA PHE A 565 9.20 -0.79 -34.06
C PHE A 565 7.97 -1.68 -33.99
N SER A 566 6.89 -1.35 -34.71
CA SER A 566 5.72 -2.23 -34.81
C SER A 566 6.08 -3.62 -35.33
N THR A 567 7.07 -3.73 -36.24
CA THR A 567 7.58 -5.02 -36.74
C THR A 567 8.55 -5.72 -35.79
N ARG A 568 9.04 -5.05 -34.74
CA ARG A 568 9.92 -5.65 -33.71
C ARG A 568 9.14 -6.28 -32.56
N LEU A 569 7.86 -5.93 -32.42
CA LEU A 569 7.02 -6.46 -31.36
C LEU A 569 6.87 -7.97 -31.54
N LEU A 570 6.98 -8.69 -30.43
CA LEU A 570 6.70 -10.10 -30.41
C LEU A 570 5.22 -10.30 -30.73
N ASN A 571 4.94 -11.31 -31.54
CA ASN A 571 3.58 -11.75 -31.84
C ASN A 571 3.19 -12.96 -30.98
N MET A 572 1.92 -13.33 -31.03
CA MET A 572 1.39 -14.43 -30.23
C MET A 572 1.99 -15.79 -30.62
N GLU A 573 2.33 -16.01 -31.89
CA GLU A 573 2.92 -17.27 -32.34
C GLU A 573 4.32 -17.48 -31.76
N GLN A 574 5.13 -16.42 -31.72
CA GLN A 574 6.45 -16.44 -31.10
C GLN A 574 6.35 -16.71 -29.59
N LEU A 575 5.40 -16.06 -28.90
CA LEU A 575 5.15 -16.31 -27.48
C LEU A 575 4.75 -17.77 -27.23
N LEU A 576 3.78 -18.29 -27.98
CA LEU A 576 3.31 -19.67 -27.84
C LEU A 576 4.43 -20.69 -28.14
N ALA A 577 5.25 -20.43 -29.17
CA ALA A 577 6.37 -21.29 -29.51
C ALA A 577 7.37 -21.39 -28.35
N TYR A 578 7.75 -20.26 -27.76
CA TYR A 578 8.61 -20.22 -26.58
C TYR A 578 7.97 -20.91 -25.38
N MET A 579 6.71 -20.59 -25.05
CA MET A 579 6.02 -21.22 -23.92
C MET A 579 5.94 -22.74 -24.06
N SER A 580 5.84 -23.25 -25.28
CA SER A 580 5.78 -24.70 -25.57
C SER A 580 7.12 -25.42 -25.40
N THR A 581 8.23 -24.70 -25.26
CA THR A 581 9.56 -25.27 -24.96
C THR A 581 9.94 -25.13 -23.49
N GLN A 582 9.25 -24.29 -22.72
CA GLN A 582 9.52 -24.06 -21.30
C GLN A 582 8.62 -24.94 -20.43
N GLU A 583 9.19 -25.92 -19.74
CA GLU A 583 8.45 -26.81 -18.83
C GLU A 583 7.75 -26.02 -17.72
N GLN A 584 8.47 -25.08 -17.09
CA GLN A 584 7.94 -24.23 -16.03
C GLN A 584 6.66 -23.48 -16.43
N LEU A 585 6.61 -22.93 -17.66
CA LEU A 585 5.45 -22.19 -18.13
C LEU A 585 4.26 -23.10 -18.45
N GLN A 586 4.53 -24.30 -18.96
CA GLN A 586 3.49 -25.31 -19.19
C GLN A 586 2.89 -25.79 -17.88
N THR A 587 3.71 -26.06 -16.87
CA THR A 587 3.26 -26.47 -15.53
C THR A 587 2.43 -25.36 -14.88
N TRP A 588 2.93 -24.12 -14.86
CA TRP A 588 2.16 -22.99 -14.32
C TRP A 588 0.82 -22.81 -15.01
N PHE A 589 0.76 -22.98 -16.34
CA PHE A 589 -0.49 -22.86 -17.08
C PHE A 589 -1.48 -23.99 -16.76
N LYS A 590 -1.00 -25.22 -16.54
CA LYS A 590 -1.85 -26.35 -16.14
C LYS A 590 -2.39 -26.19 -14.72
N GLU A 591 -1.57 -25.71 -13.80
CA GLU A 591 -1.91 -25.71 -12.36
C GLU A 591 -2.55 -24.40 -11.91
N SER A 592 -1.87 -23.27 -12.13
CA SER A 592 -2.26 -21.97 -11.59
C SER A 592 -3.33 -21.30 -12.44
N PHE A 593 -3.18 -21.32 -13.77
CA PHE A 593 -4.14 -20.66 -14.66
C PHE A 593 -5.52 -21.34 -14.65
N ILE A 594 -5.58 -22.67 -14.66
CA ILE A 594 -6.87 -23.39 -14.59
C ILE A 594 -7.60 -23.04 -13.29
N LYS A 595 -6.87 -22.99 -12.17
CA LYS A 595 -7.42 -22.55 -10.89
C LYS A 595 -7.93 -21.10 -10.96
N ASP A 596 -7.18 -20.21 -11.61
CA ASP A 596 -7.48 -18.78 -11.72
C ASP A 596 -8.70 -18.42 -12.60
N ILE A 597 -9.19 -19.36 -13.40
CA ILE A 597 -10.34 -19.11 -14.28
C ILE A 597 -11.57 -19.89 -13.85
N THR A 598 -11.49 -20.62 -12.75
CA THR A 598 -12.54 -21.54 -12.33
C THR A 598 -13.83 -20.78 -12.04
N HIS A 599 -13.76 -19.69 -11.28
CA HIS A 599 -14.96 -18.91 -10.94
C HIS A 599 -15.51 -18.17 -12.17
N ILE A 600 -14.63 -17.61 -13.01
CA ILE A 600 -14.99 -16.98 -14.29
C ILE A 600 -15.71 -17.97 -15.19
N LYS A 601 -15.17 -19.19 -15.36
CA LYS A 601 -15.74 -20.22 -16.23
C LYS A 601 -17.10 -20.71 -15.76
N GLN A 602 -17.33 -20.77 -14.45
CA GLN A 602 -18.63 -21.16 -13.88
C GLN A 602 -19.72 -20.12 -14.19
N HIS A 603 -19.39 -18.82 -14.16
CA HIS A 603 -20.39 -17.74 -14.30
C HIS A 603 -20.48 -17.17 -15.71
N ARG A 604 -19.38 -17.20 -16.47
CA ARG A 604 -19.24 -16.66 -17.84
C ARG A 604 -18.40 -17.60 -18.70
N PRO A 605 -18.88 -18.83 -18.96
CA PRO A 605 -18.18 -19.78 -19.82
C PRO A 605 -18.00 -19.26 -21.25
N ASP A 606 -18.88 -18.37 -21.70
CA ASP A 606 -18.81 -17.68 -22.98
C ASP A 606 -17.55 -16.81 -23.10
N ILE A 607 -17.16 -16.09 -22.03
CA ILE A 607 -15.94 -15.30 -22.01
C ILE A 607 -14.72 -16.23 -22.12
N VAL A 608 -14.66 -17.27 -21.30
CA VAL A 608 -13.51 -18.21 -21.29
C VAL A 608 -13.38 -18.97 -22.62
N ALA A 609 -14.50 -19.28 -23.26
CA ALA A 609 -14.52 -19.90 -24.60
C ALA A 609 -13.98 -18.95 -25.68
N SER A 610 -14.13 -17.63 -25.50
CA SER A 610 -13.64 -16.62 -26.44
C SER A 610 -12.12 -16.42 -26.42
N TRP A 611 -11.42 -16.91 -25.39
CA TRP A 611 -9.97 -16.77 -25.21
C TRP A 611 -9.15 -17.70 -26.10
N LYS A 612 -9.16 -17.41 -27.40
CA LYS A 612 -8.59 -18.25 -28.47
C LYS A 612 -7.13 -18.63 -28.22
N HIS A 613 -6.33 -17.76 -27.60
CA HIS A 613 -4.90 -18.00 -27.41
C HIS A 613 -4.66 -18.95 -26.25
N SER A 614 -5.32 -18.71 -25.11
CA SER A 614 -5.31 -19.65 -23.99
C SER A 614 -5.83 -21.04 -24.40
N GLN A 615 -6.93 -21.10 -25.19
CA GLN A 615 -7.45 -22.37 -25.72
C GLN A 615 -6.46 -23.07 -26.66
N LYS A 616 -5.76 -22.32 -27.52
CA LYS A 616 -4.73 -22.86 -28.41
C LYS A 616 -3.55 -23.44 -27.61
N PHE A 617 -3.07 -22.72 -26.61
CA PHE A 617 -1.97 -23.18 -25.76
C PHE A 617 -2.34 -24.44 -24.96
N ALA A 618 -3.54 -24.47 -24.38
CA ALA A 618 -4.04 -25.64 -23.65
C ALA A 618 -3.99 -26.93 -24.51
N ARG A 619 -4.35 -26.84 -25.80
CA ARG A 619 -4.26 -27.97 -26.73
C ARG A 619 -2.82 -28.38 -27.01
N ILE A 620 -1.91 -27.43 -27.20
CA ILE A 620 -0.49 -27.72 -27.43
C ILE A 620 0.11 -28.44 -26.22
N SER A 621 -0.20 -27.98 -25.01
CA SER A 621 0.29 -28.56 -23.75
C SER A 621 -0.34 -29.91 -23.37
N GLN A 622 -1.40 -30.36 -24.05
CA GLN A 622 -2.00 -31.70 -23.88
C GLN A 622 -1.43 -32.74 -24.86
N VAL A 623 -0.80 -32.30 -25.96
CA VAL A 623 -0.19 -33.16 -26.98
C VAL A 623 1.25 -33.57 -26.61
N LYS A 624 1.79 -32.97 -25.55
CA LYS A 624 3.07 -33.31 -24.90
C LYS A 624 2.82 -33.75 -23.47
#